data_AF-A0A137NSQ5-F1
#
_entry.id   AF-A0A137NSQ5-F1
#
_cell.length_a   1.000
_cell.length_b   1.000
_cell.length_c   1.000
_cell.angle_alpha   90.00
_cell.angle_beta   90.00
_cell.angle_gamma   90.00
#
_symmetry.space_group_name_H-M   'P 1'
#
loop_
_entity.id
_entity.type
_entity.pdbx_description
1 polymer ?
#
loop_
_entity_poly.entity_id
_entity_poly.type
_entity_poly.pdbx_seq_one_letter_code
_entity_poly.pdbx_strand_id
1 'polypeptide(L)'
;MKRKRLYKESIQLPQTLIKLSIFDLKLVGNPELFVQTINSHSSLKGFIFNSCDESSFLTPFFTRYPSLESFKYNNRKSKNHQHLIKVFESNPQILILKLDCSLLGSLASHIGLNLSNLKEFELSGSLNFVPDNAYVFSQTIKINKLKLTVRVLTSSLLNSLLQSCSELEEFIYEPGGLFSLKNMSVKVEKPTKIKKLRISKDIFDESSFNSIILNCPYLEDIDIVFPGKWEGYRDIISQRCANLKSLTLYNFIENVCHIEYTSLEFLSRNCSFKNTLTKLTLENFPFGAINSVHLQDYSNLKAIKFQSYHIDYEKNIDEVLSNNDLWPNCLKIPIRENKMYGKTFLKYI
;
A
#
# COMPACT_ATOMS: atom_id res chain seq x y z
N MET A 1 40.14 -4.54 17.43
CA MET A 1 39.58 -5.06 16.16
C MET A 1 39.50 -6.58 16.21
N LYS A 2 38.31 -7.18 16.18
CA LYS A 2 38.18 -8.64 16.03
C LYS A 2 38.65 -9.02 14.62
N ARG A 3 39.58 -9.98 14.48
CA ARG A 3 40.02 -10.49 13.17
C ARG A 3 38.79 -11.03 12.43
N LYS A 4 38.50 -10.49 11.24
CA LYS A 4 37.49 -11.05 10.35
C LYS A 4 37.97 -12.42 9.91
N ARG A 5 37.30 -13.49 10.35
CA ARG A 5 37.54 -14.83 9.83
C ARG A 5 37.03 -14.88 8.40
N LEU A 6 37.90 -15.20 7.46
CA LEU A 6 37.51 -15.50 6.08
C LEU A 6 37.17 -16.99 6.02
N TYR A 7 35.97 -17.30 5.54
CA TYR A 7 35.57 -18.68 5.26
C TYR A 7 36.32 -19.16 4.01
N LYS A 8 36.84 -20.39 4.04
CA LYS A 8 37.54 -21.03 2.91
C LYS A 8 36.67 -22.04 2.16
N GLU A 9 35.57 -22.45 2.78
CA GLU A 9 34.64 -23.46 2.28
C GLU A 9 33.21 -22.92 2.38
N SER A 10 32.33 -23.43 1.53
CA SER A 10 30.91 -23.09 1.55
C SER A 10 30.20 -23.82 2.70
N ILE A 11 29.15 -23.20 3.23
CA ILE A 11 28.35 -23.79 4.29
C ILE A 11 27.09 -24.38 3.65
N GLN A 12 26.65 -25.55 4.09
CA GLN A 12 25.38 -26.10 3.64
C GLN A 12 24.23 -25.48 4.45
N LEU A 13 23.26 -24.93 3.74
CA LEU A 13 22.02 -24.44 4.34
C LEU A 13 21.09 -25.64 4.64
N PRO A 14 20.28 -25.60 5.72
CA PRO A 14 19.34 -26.66 6.02
C PRO A 14 18.32 -26.86 4.88
N GLN A 15 18.02 -28.11 4.52
CA GLN A 15 17.01 -28.41 3.49
C GLN A 15 15.59 -27.97 3.87
N THR A 16 15.35 -27.72 5.17
CA THR A 16 14.10 -27.17 5.71
C THR A 16 14.00 -25.66 5.58
N LEU A 17 15.03 -24.96 5.06
CA LEU A 17 15.04 -23.52 4.90
C LEU A 17 14.08 -23.07 3.80
N ILE A 18 12.91 -22.57 4.22
CA ILE A 18 11.86 -22.07 3.31
C ILE A 18 11.96 -20.56 3.04
N LYS A 19 12.63 -19.79 3.89
CA LYS A 19 12.74 -18.34 3.77
C LYS A 19 14.09 -17.86 4.21
N LEU A 20 14.70 -17.01 3.40
CA LEU A 20 16.02 -16.42 3.64
C LEU A 20 15.90 -14.90 3.55
N SER A 21 16.44 -14.22 4.55
CA SER A 21 16.47 -12.76 4.60
C SER A 21 17.90 -12.30 4.85
N ILE A 22 18.41 -11.46 3.96
CA ILE A 22 19.79 -10.97 4.00
C ILE A 22 19.75 -9.44 4.09
N PHE A 23 20.56 -8.91 5.00
CA PHE A 23 20.65 -7.49 5.30
C PHE A 23 22.12 -7.07 5.32
N ASP A 24 22.42 -5.91 4.71
CA ASP A 24 23.73 -5.26 4.78
C ASP A 24 24.90 -6.20 4.45
N LEU A 25 24.70 -7.04 3.41
CA LEU A 25 25.70 -8.01 2.99
C LEU A 25 26.89 -7.28 2.38
N LYS A 26 28.10 -7.66 2.79
CA LYS A 26 29.33 -7.28 2.11
C LYS A 26 30.13 -8.54 1.80
N LEU A 27 30.22 -8.88 0.52
CA LEU A 27 31.06 -9.99 0.07
C LEU A 27 32.52 -9.51 0.07
N VAL A 28 33.40 -10.30 0.70
CA VAL A 28 34.84 -10.01 0.78
C VAL A 28 35.58 -11.32 0.53
N GLY A 29 36.59 -11.29 -0.35
CA GLY A 29 37.35 -12.49 -0.71
C GLY A 29 36.69 -13.22 -1.87
N ASN A 30 36.14 -14.41 -1.62
CA ASN A 30 35.60 -15.31 -2.63
C ASN A 30 34.05 -15.30 -2.61
N PRO A 31 33.38 -14.52 -3.48
CA PRO A 31 31.92 -14.47 -3.57
C PRO A 31 31.29 -15.77 -4.09
N GLU A 32 32.05 -16.64 -4.77
CA GLU A 32 31.55 -17.94 -5.25
C GLU A 32 31.16 -18.86 -4.08
N LEU A 33 31.84 -18.78 -2.94
CA LEU A 33 31.44 -19.52 -1.73
C LEU A 33 30.04 -19.13 -1.24
N PHE A 34 29.65 -17.85 -1.39
CA PHE A 34 28.30 -17.41 -1.10
C PHE A 34 27.30 -18.04 -2.07
N VAL A 35 27.63 -18.05 -3.36
CA VAL A 35 26.76 -18.67 -4.37
C VAL A 35 26.54 -20.16 -4.10
N GLN A 36 27.61 -20.89 -3.80
CA GLN A 36 27.54 -22.31 -3.42
C GLN A 36 26.71 -22.53 -2.15
N THR A 37 26.86 -21.65 -1.16
CA THR A 37 26.09 -21.71 0.09
C THR A 37 24.59 -21.57 -0.18
N ILE A 38 24.19 -20.58 -0.98
CA ILE A 38 22.77 -20.38 -1.34
C ILE A 38 22.24 -21.54 -2.19
N ASN A 39 23.04 -22.06 -3.13
CA ASN A 39 22.63 -23.15 -4.01
C ASN A 39 22.70 -24.54 -3.37
N SER A 40 23.10 -24.64 -2.09
CA SER A 40 23.16 -25.92 -1.36
C SER A 40 21.78 -26.49 -0.99
N HIS A 41 20.70 -25.77 -1.27
CA HIS A 41 19.32 -26.19 -1.02
C HIS A 41 18.40 -25.79 -2.17
N SER A 42 17.23 -26.43 -2.27
CA SER A 42 16.22 -26.20 -3.31
C SER A 42 14.82 -25.83 -2.79
N SER A 43 14.64 -25.74 -1.47
CA SER A 43 13.34 -25.54 -0.80
C SER A 43 12.93 -24.09 -0.55
N LEU A 44 13.77 -23.11 -0.94
CA LEU A 44 13.49 -21.69 -0.72
C LEU A 44 12.20 -21.24 -1.41
N LYS A 45 11.24 -20.78 -0.63
CA LYS A 45 10.00 -20.17 -1.11
C LYS A 45 10.02 -18.65 -1.10
N GLY A 46 10.75 -18.07 -0.16
CA GLY A 46 10.81 -16.62 0.03
C GLY A 46 12.23 -16.11 0.14
N PHE A 47 12.58 -15.11 -0.67
CA PHE A 47 13.85 -14.40 -0.55
C PHE A 47 13.61 -12.92 -0.26
N ILE A 48 14.28 -12.40 0.76
CA ILE A 48 14.26 -10.99 1.12
C ILE A 48 15.68 -10.46 1.11
N PHE A 49 15.88 -9.39 0.36
CA PHE A 49 17.14 -8.68 0.27
C PHE A 49 17.01 -7.22 0.65
N ASN A 50 17.86 -6.74 1.57
CA ASN A 50 17.92 -5.34 1.93
C ASN A 50 19.38 -4.83 1.93
N SER A 51 19.64 -3.81 1.11
CA SER A 51 20.85 -2.96 1.12
C SER A 51 22.19 -3.71 0.90
N CYS A 52 22.77 -3.57 -0.30
CA CYS A 52 24.16 -3.95 -0.58
C CYS A 52 24.70 -3.14 -1.74
N ASP A 53 26.01 -2.91 -1.74
CA ASP A 53 26.68 -2.12 -2.77
C ASP A 53 27.02 -2.94 -4.04
N GLU A 54 27.01 -4.29 -3.98
CA GLU A 54 27.31 -5.18 -5.11
C GLU A 54 26.07 -5.91 -5.59
N SER A 55 25.93 -6.25 -6.87
CA SER A 55 24.75 -6.96 -7.42
C SER A 55 24.97 -8.47 -7.64
N SER A 56 26.22 -8.93 -7.50
CA SER A 56 26.65 -10.32 -7.66
C SER A 56 25.98 -11.30 -6.68
N PHE A 57 25.44 -10.81 -5.57
CA PHE A 57 24.70 -11.66 -4.63
C PHE A 57 23.40 -12.24 -5.22
N LEU A 58 22.90 -11.68 -6.34
CA LEU A 58 21.74 -12.22 -7.04
C LEU A 58 22.08 -13.41 -7.95
N THR A 59 23.36 -13.67 -8.21
CA THR A 59 23.81 -14.77 -9.07
C THR A 59 23.23 -16.15 -8.73
N PRO A 60 23.00 -16.54 -7.47
CA PRO A 60 22.34 -17.81 -7.15
C PRO A 60 20.97 -17.96 -7.83
N PHE A 61 20.24 -16.85 -7.96
CA PHE A 61 18.89 -16.79 -8.51
C PHE A 61 18.86 -16.65 -10.03
N PHE A 62 20.02 -16.69 -10.71
CA PHE A 62 20.09 -16.80 -12.18
C PHE A 62 19.86 -18.23 -12.66
N THR A 63 19.76 -19.17 -11.73
CA THR A 63 19.28 -20.51 -12.01
C THR A 63 17.84 -20.63 -11.56
N ARG A 64 17.07 -21.47 -12.25
CA ARG A 64 15.67 -21.68 -11.90
C ARG A 64 15.58 -22.24 -10.49
N TYR A 65 14.80 -21.57 -9.66
CA TYR A 65 14.55 -21.97 -8.28
C TYR A 65 13.06 -22.31 -8.11
N PRO A 66 12.58 -23.52 -8.49
CA PRO A 66 11.17 -23.79 -8.77
C PRO A 66 10.19 -23.52 -7.63
N SER A 67 10.66 -23.50 -6.38
CA SER A 67 9.84 -23.19 -5.20
C SER A 67 9.74 -21.70 -4.87
N LEU A 68 10.51 -20.82 -5.53
CA LEU A 68 10.61 -19.39 -5.19
C LEU A 68 9.33 -18.63 -5.57
N GLU A 69 8.41 -18.54 -4.64
CA GLU A 69 7.11 -17.88 -4.78
C GLU A 69 7.14 -16.39 -4.42
N SER A 70 8.05 -15.96 -3.52
CA SER A 70 8.12 -14.57 -3.05
C SER A 70 9.54 -14.01 -3.14
N PHE A 71 9.66 -12.83 -3.74
CA PHE A 71 10.93 -12.12 -3.92
C PHE A 71 10.79 -10.65 -3.49
N LYS A 72 11.57 -10.25 -2.48
CA LYS A 72 11.69 -8.86 -2.04
C LYS A 72 13.10 -8.36 -2.25
N TYR A 73 13.24 -7.26 -2.96
CA TYR A 73 14.51 -6.62 -3.25
C TYR A 73 14.46 -5.14 -2.89
N ASN A 74 15.29 -4.75 -1.93
CA ASN A 74 15.49 -3.36 -1.53
C ASN A 74 16.95 -2.98 -1.78
N ASN A 75 17.18 -2.22 -2.83
CA ASN A 75 18.49 -1.64 -3.10
C ASN A 75 18.35 -0.33 -3.86
N ARG A 76 18.31 0.76 -3.10
CA ARG A 76 18.21 2.12 -3.65
C ARG A 76 19.48 2.59 -4.35
N LYS A 77 20.63 1.93 -4.13
CA LYS A 77 21.92 2.33 -4.68
C LYS A 77 22.27 1.63 -5.99
N SER A 78 21.72 0.43 -6.24
CA SER A 78 22.07 -0.33 -7.44
C SER A 78 21.58 0.37 -8.70
N LYS A 79 22.52 0.69 -9.59
CA LYS A 79 22.24 1.18 -10.95
C LYS A 79 22.09 0.03 -11.96
N ASN A 80 22.52 -1.18 -11.60
CA ASN A 80 22.55 -2.31 -12.51
C ASN A 80 21.32 -3.21 -12.31
N HIS A 81 20.34 -3.08 -13.20
CA HIS A 81 19.12 -3.88 -13.23
C HIS A 81 19.28 -5.23 -13.94
N GLN A 82 20.39 -5.49 -14.65
CA GLN A 82 20.56 -6.72 -15.43
C GLN A 82 20.50 -7.97 -14.55
N HIS A 83 20.96 -7.87 -13.31
CA HIS A 83 20.86 -8.96 -12.35
C HIS A 83 19.39 -9.24 -11.98
N LEU A 84 18.57 -8.21 -11.74
CA LEU A 84 17.15 -8.40 -11.47
C LEU A 84 16.40 -9.00 -12.68
N ILE A 85 16.73 -8.53 -13.89
CA ILE A 85 16.14 -9.06 -15.12
C ILE A 85 16.41 -10.57 -15.22
N LYS A 86 17.66 -11.01 -15.01
CA LYS A 86 18.02 -12.44 -14.99
C LYS A 86 17.28 -13.23 -13.92
N VAL A 87 17.03 -12.63 -12.75
CA VAL A 87 16.22 -13.26 -11.70
C VAL A 87 14.79 -13.48 -12.19
N PHE A 88 14.19 -12.49 -12.86
CA PHE A 88 12.81 -12.60 -13.37
C PHE A 88 12.71 -13.66 -14.48
N GLU A 89 13.65 -13.65 -15.42
CA GLU A 89 13.74 -14.64 -16.51
C GLU A 89 13.87 -16.07 -15.99
N SER A 90 14.66 -16.25 -14.92
CA SER A 90 14.93 -17.57 -14.37
C SER A 90 13.82 -18.10 -13.45
N ASN A 91 12.95 -17.21 -12.94
CA ASN A 91 11.98 -17.54 -11.88
C ASN A 91 10.55 -17.07 -12.21
N PRO A 92 9.93 -17.58 -13.29
CA PRO A 92 8.58 -17.19 -13.71
C PRO A 92 7.46 -17.61 -12.74
N GLN A 93 7.77 -18.46 -11.76
CA GLN A 93 6.85 -18.89 -10.71
C GLN A 93 6.65 -17.86 -9.58
N ILE A 94 7.38 -16.74 -9.57
CA ILE A 94 7.22 -15.70 -8.54
C ILE A 94 5.78 -15.16 -8.56
N LEU A 95 5.11 -15.24 -7.42
CA LEU A 95 3.74 -14.77 -7.20
C LEU A 95 3.70 -13.42 -6.48
N ILE A 96 4.71 -13.13 -5.66
CA ILE A 96 4.79 -11.91 -4.85
C ILE A 96 6.13 -11.22 -5.12
N LEU A 97 6.08 -10.04 -5.73
CA LEU A 97 7.25 -9.22 -6.01
C LEU A 97 7.19 -7.90 -5.23
N LYS A 98 8.23 -7.62 -4.45
CA LYS A 98 8.38 -6.35 -3.73
C LYS A 98 9.69 -5.68 -4.08
N LEU A 99 9.64 -4.51 -4.69
CA LEU A 99 10.81 -3.76 -5.12
C LEU A 99 10.89 -2.42 -4.38
N ASP A 100 12.03 -2.11 -3.76
CA ASP A 100 12.41 -0.74 -3.37
C ASP A 100 13.56 -0.31 -4.29
N CYS A 101 13.21 0.35 -5.41
CA CYS A 101 14.16 0.75 -6.45
C CYS A 101 13.66 1.98 -7.24
N SER A 102 14.59 2.70 -7.88
CA SER A 102 14.31 3.95 -8.60
C SER A 102 14.05 3.78 -10.11
N LEU A 103 14.11 2.54 -10.62
CA LEU A 103 14.23 2.25 -12.06
C LEU A 103 13.13 1.31 -12.57
N LEU A 104 11.87 1.55 -12.19
CA LEU A 104 10.74 0.73 -12.66
C LEU A 104 10.68 0.64 -14.19
N GLY A 105 11.03 1.70 -14.92
CA GLY A 105 10.86 1.76 -16.37
C GLY A 105 11.65 0.69 -17.10
N SER A 106 12.91 0.50 -16.70
CA SER A 106 13.75 -0.58 -17.24
C SER A 106 13.31 -1.97 -16.82
N LEU A 107 12.50 -2.12 -15.77
CA LEU A 107 12.07 -3.41 -15.25
C LEU A 107 10.64 -3.79 -15.68
N ALA A 108 9.77 -2.83 -15.98
CA ALA A 108 8.35 -3.05 -16.22
C ALA A 108 8.08 -4.04 -17.37
N SER A 109 8.77 -3.87 -18.50
CA SER A 109 8.67 -4.81 -19.63
C SER A 109 9.10 -6.22 -19.24
N HIS A 110 10.23 -6.36 -18.54
CA HIS A 110 10.74 -7.66 -18.10
C HIS A 110 9.86 -8.31 -17.03
N ILE A 111 9.24 -7.54 -16.15
CA ILE A 111 8.25 -8.03 -15.19
C ILE A 111 7.05 -8.58 -15.95
N GLY A 112 6.48 -7.82 -16.88
CA GLY A 112 5.32 -8.26 -17.66
C GLY A 112 5.59 -9.47 -18.54
N LEU A 113 6.79 -9.55 -19.14
CA LEU A 113 7.17 -10.65 -20.01
C LEU A 113 7.47 -11.95 -19.24
N ASN A 114 8.18 -11.86 -18.12
CA ASN A 114 8.73 -13.05 -17.45
C ASN A 114 7.90 -13.51 -16.24
N LEU A 115 7.17 -12.61 -15.58
CA LEU A 115 6.41 -12.90 -14.35
C LEU A 115 4.90 -12.97 -14.63
N SER A 116 4.50 -13.80 -15.58
CA SER A 116 3.10 -13.91 -16.02
C SER A 116 2.12 -14.42 -14.96
N ASN A 117 2.62 -15.05 -13.90
CA ASN A 117 1.84 -15.53 -12.75
C ASN A 117 1.85 -14.57 -11.55
N LEU A 118 2.43 -13.38 -11.70
CA LEU A 118 2.54 -12.41 -10.61
C LEU A 118 1.15 -11.98 -10.12
N LYS A 119 0.89 -12.14 -8.82
CA LYS A 119 -0.38 -11.79 -8.16
C LYS A 119 -0.26 -10.51 -7.35
N GLU A 120 0.81 -10.38 -6.57
CA GLU A 120 1.05 -9.21 -5.72
C GLU A 120 2.29 -8.46 -6.19
N PHE A 121 2.14 -7.17 -6.46
CA PHE A 121 3.23 -6.28 -6.80
C PHE A 121 3.28 -5.08 -5.86
N GLU A 122 4.42 -4.90 -5.19
CA GLU A 122 4.71 -3.75 -4.36
C GLU A 122 5.94 -3.02 -4.89
N LEU A 123 5.79 -1.73 -5.18
CA LEU A 123 6.88 -0.86 -5.57
C LEU A 123 7.02 0.26 -4.56
N SER A 124 8.22 0.46 -4.01
CA SER A 124 8.56 1.60 -3.19
C SER A 124 9.82 2.30 -3.71
N GLY A 125 10.00 3.56 -3.33
CA GLY A 125 11.23 4.32 -3.60
C GLY A 125 11.01 5.65 -4.31
N SER A 126 12.11 6.29 -4.69
CA SER A 126 12.06 7.51 -5.51
C SER A 126 12.25 7.12 -6.96
N LEU A 127 11.19 7.17 -7.76
CA LEU A 127 11.34 7.09 -9.21
C LEU A 127 12.15 8.31 -9.65
N ASN A 128 13.28 8.08 -10.32
CA ASN A 128 13.97 9.17 -10.97
C ASN A 128 13.04 9.73 -12.05
N PHE A 129 13.10 11.04 -12.31
CA PHE A 129 12.38 11.62 -13.44
C PHE A 129 12.88 10.95 -14.72
N VAL A 130 12.06 10.05 -15.26
CA VAL A 130 12.30 9.41 -16.55
C VAL A 130 11.14 9.85 -17.43
N PRO A 131 11.39 10.15 -18.72
CA PRO A 131 10.35 10.57 -19.66
C PRO A 131 9.17 9.59 -19.71
N ASP A 132 7.97 10.14 -19.89
CA ASP A 132 6.66 9.50 -19.73
C ASP A 132 6.42 8.25 -20.59
N ASN A 133 7.25 8.01 -21.62
CA ASN A 133 7.02 6.99 -22.64
C ASN A 133 7.70 5.65 -22.33
N ALA A 134 8.51 5.57 -21.26
CA ALA A 134 9.36 4.41 -20.98
C ALA A 134 8.70 3.31 -20.11
N TYR A 135 7.40 3.42 -19.83
CA TYR A 135 6.77 2.79 -18.66
C TYR A 135 5.57 1.89 -18.97
N VAL A 136 5.54 1.26 -20.14
CA VAL A 136 4.39 0.47 -20.56
C VAL A 136 4.62 -1.01 -20.27
N PHE A 137 3.77 -1.59 -19.45
CA PHE A 137 3.59 -3.05 -19.46
C PHE A 137 3.02 -3.42 -20.83
N SER A 138 3.82 -4.09 -21.65
CA SER A 138 3.43 -4.46 -23.01
C SER A 138 2.39 -5.58 -23.04
N GLN A 139 2.13 -6.24 -21.90
CA GLN A 139 1.25 -7.39 -21.77
C GLN A 139 0.37 -7.25 -20.52
N THR A 140 -0.83 -7.83 -20.59
CA THR A 140 -1.74 -7.94 -19.45
C THR A 140 -1.14 -8.86 -18.38
N ILE A 141 -1.15 -8.40 -17.12
CA ILE A 141 -0.62 -9.17 -15.99
C ILE A 141 -1.75 -9.46 -15.01
N LYS A 142 -1.69 -10.65 -14.39
CA LYS A 142 -2.65 -11.16 -13.40
C LYS A 142 -2.44 -10.59 -11.99
N ILE A 143 -2.01 -9.34 -11.89
CA ILE A 143 -1.83 -8.66 -10.61
C ILE A 143 -3.22 -8.38 -10.03
N ASN A 144 -3.52 -8.98 -8.88
CA ASN A 144 -4.74 -8.72 -8.12
C ASN A 144 -4.51 -7.72 -6.97
N LYS A 145 -3.25 -7.52 -6.56
CA LYS A 145 -2.88 -6.56 -5.52
C LYS A 145 -1.70 -5.71 -5.96
N LEU A 146 -1.92 -4.42 -6.08
CA LEU A 146 -0.92 -3.44 -6.46
C LEU A 146 -0.73 -2.42 -5.34
N LYS A 147 0.49 -2.33 -4.81
CA LYS A 147 0.89 -1.30 -3.84
C LYS A 147 2.01 -0.44 -4.40
N LEU A 148 1.80 0.86 -4.41
CA LEU A 148 2.75 1.86 -4.88
C LEU A 148 3.07 2.82 -3.75
N THR A 149 4.33 2.85 -3.32
CA THR A 149 4.87 3.79 -2.34
C THR A 149 6.00 4.61 -2.96
N VAL A 150 5.65 5.46 -3.94
CA VAL A 150 6.62 6.18 -4.77
C VAL A 150 6.53 7.69 -4.60
N ARG A 151 7.67 8.39 -4.65
CA ARG A 151 7.71 9.85 -4.51
C ARG A 151 7.07 10.60 -5.69
N VAL A 152 7.31 10.10 -6.90
CA VAL A 152 6.86 10.69 -8.15
C VAL A 152 6.18 9.59 -8.94
N LEU A 153 4.88 9.74 -9.18
CA LEU A 153 4.11 8.89 -10.07
C LEU A 153 3.63 9.76 -11.23
N THR A 154 3.81 9.30 -12.47
CA THR A 154 3.30 10.02 -13.64
C THR A 154 1.92 9.48 -13.99
N SER A 155 1.07 10.34 -14.56
CA SER A 155 -0.25 9.94 -15.08
C SER A 155 -0.14 8.80 -16.09
N SER A 156 0.87 8.82 -16.98
CA SER A 156 1.07 7.79 -18.00
C SER A 156 1.35 6.41 -17.38
N LEU A 157 2.26 6.35 -16.39
CA LEU A 157 2.59 5.11 -15.69
C LEU A 157 1.39 4.56 -14.93
N LEU A 158 0.67 5.41 -14.20
CA LEU A 158 -0.51 4.98 -13.47
C LEU A 158 -1.62 4.48 -14.39
N ASN A 159 -1.90 5.20 -15.48
CA ASN A 159 -2.88 4.75 -16.49
C ASN A 159 -2.45 3.40 -17.09
N SER A 160 -1.18 3.24 -17.46
CA SER A 160 -0.67 1.97 -18.00
C SER A 160 -0.80 0.82 -17.00
N LEU A 161 -0.48 1.05 -15.72
CA LEU A 161 -0.64 0.07 -14.65
C LEU A 161 -2.10 -0.36 -14.50
N LEU A 162 -3.03 0.59 -14.39
CA LEU A 162 -4.45 0.30 -14.22
C LEU A 162 -5.04 -0.38 -15.46
N GLN A 163 -4.59 -0.03 -16.66
CA GLN A 163 -5.01 -0.68 -17.91
C GLN A 163 -4.47 -2.11 -18.06
N SER A 164 -3.25 -2.37 -17.57
CA SER A 164 -2.58 -3.67 -17.74
C SER A 164 -2.98 -4.71 -16.70
N CYS A 165 -3.55 -4.28 -15.56
CA CYS A 165 -3.96 -5.15 -14.46
C CYS A 165 -5.47 -5.39 -14.46
N SER A 166 -5.99 -6.17 -15.41
CA SER A 166 -7.42 -6.44 -15.55
C SER A 166 -8.02 -7.26 -14.40
N GLU A 167 -7.19 -7.91 -13.59
CA GLU A 167 -7.58 -8.69 -12.40
C GLU A 167 -7.39 -7.93 -11.09
N LEU A 168 -7.09 -6.62 -11.14
CA LEU A 168 -6.79 -5.82 -9.95
C LEU A 168 -7.99 -5.72 -9.00
N GLU A 169 -7.83 -6.24 -7.77
CA GLU A 169 -8.84 -6.24 -6.70
C GLU A 169 -8.47 -5.26 -5.57
N GLU A 170 -7.18 -5.07 -5.28
CA GLU A 170 -6.69 -4.16 -4.25
C GLU A 170 -5.66 -3.20 -4.85
N PHE A 171 -5.97 -1.90 -4.82
CA PHE A 171 -5.06 -0.84 -5.24
C PHE A 171 -4.73 0.07 -4.06
N ILE A 172 -3.44 0.17 -3.75
CA ILE A 172 -2.91 1.04 -2.69
C ILE A 172 -1.90 1.98 -3.30
N TYR A 173 -2.12 3.27 -3.14
CA TYR A 173 -1.14 4.29 -3.49
C TYR A 173 -0.88 5.25 -2.32
N GLU A 174 0.40 5.30 -1.94
CA GLU A 174 0.93 6.08 -0.83
C GLU A 174 2.11 6.94 -1.36
N PRO A 175 2.01 8.27 -1.46
CA PRO A 175 3.13 9.07 -1.93
C PRO A 175 4.33 8.92 -0.98
N GLY A 176 5.51 8.80 -1.57
CA GLY A 176 6.75 8.79 -0.81
C GLY A 176 7.14 10.21 -0.36
N GLY A 177 6.87 10.56 0.90
CA GLY A 177 7.33 11.82 1.51
C GLY A 177 6.35 13.00 1.39
N LEU A 178 6.79 14.18 1.83
CA LEU A 178 5.93 15.35 2.08
C LEU A 178 5.63 16.22 0.84
N PHE A 179 6.28 15.95 -0.30
CA PHE A 179 6.26 16.85 -1.46
C PHE A 179 5.76 16.14 -2.71
N SER A 180 4.45 15.94 -2.81
CA SER A 180 3.80 15.55 -4.08
C SER A 180 3.14 16.79 -4.68
N LEU A 181 3.81 17.42 -5.65
CA LEU A 181 3.41 18.74 -6.19
C LEU A 181 2.62 18.68 -7.51
N LYS A 182 2.02 17.54 -7.88
CA LYS A 182 1.32 17.44 -9.16
C LYS A 182 -0.06 16.81 -9.04
N ASN A 183 -1.06 17.57 -9.51
CA ASN A 183 -2.37 17.06 -9.88
C ASN A 183 -2.18 16.07 -11.04
N MET A 184 -2.30 14.78 -10.76
CA MET A 184 -2.26 13.73 -11.77
C MET A 184 -3.63 13.63 -12.42
N SER A 185 -3.67 13.82 -13.73
CA SER A 185 -4.84 13.47 -14.54
C SER A 185 -4.85 11.97 -14.80
N VAL A 186 -5.80 11.25 -14.22
CA VAL A 186 -5.97 9.79 -14.43
C VAL A 186 -7.27 9.56 -15.18
N LYS A 187 -7.20 8.70 -16.21
CA LYS A 187 -8.37 8.29 -16.97
C LYS A 187 -8.44 6.77 -16.94
N VAL A 188 -9.36 6.26 -16.14
CA VAL A 188 -9.72 4.85 -16.16
C VAL A 188 -10.79 4.69 -17.23
N GLU A 189 -10.48 3.99 -18.32
CA GLU A 189 -11.40 3.86 -19.47
C GLU A 189 -12.32 2.65 -19.36
N LYS A 190 -11.98 1.69 -18.51
CA LYS A 190 -12.70 0.41 -18.39
C LYS A 190 -13.06 0.14 -16.93
N PRO A 191 -14.23 -0.45 -16.66
CA PRO A 191 -14.57 -0.94 -15.33
C PRO A 191 -13.49 -1.90 -14.81
N THR A 192 -13.10 -1.70 -13.56
CA THR A 192 -12.11 -2.51 -12.85
C THR A 192 -12.78 -3.50 -11.90
N LYS A 193 -12.01 -4.47 -11.41
CA LYS A 193 -12.42 -5.40 -10.34
C LYS A 193 -12.04 -4.90 -8.94
N ILE A 194 -11.64 -3.63 -8.81
CA ILE A 194 -11.14 -3.07 -7.56
C ILE A 194 -12.24 -3.11 -6.50
N LYS A 195 -11.98 -3.86 -5.43
CA LYS A 195 -12.81 -3.96 -4.23
C LYS A 195 -12.26 -3.11 -3.10
N LYS A 196 -10.95 -2.88 -3.08
CA LYS A 196 -10.27 -2.09 -2.07
C LYS A 196 -9.38 -1.02 -2.68
N LEU A 197 -9.65 0.22 -2.30
CA LEU A 197 -8.94 1.39 -2.79
C LEU A 197 -8.35 2.16 -1.61
N ARG A 198 -7.02 2.30 -1.59
CA ARG A 198 -6.34 3.23 -0.69
C ARG A 198 -5.61 4.28 -1.50
N ILE A 199 -5.98 5.53 -1.30
CA ILE A 199 -5.38 6.67 -1.97
C ILE A 199 -5.00 7.72 -0.92
N SER A 200 -3.76 8.18 -0.99
CA SER A 200 -3.29 9.27 -0.14
C SER A 200 -3.30 10.63 -0.85
N LYS A 201 -3.35 11.66 -0.01
CA LYS A 201 -3.44 13.12 -0.19
C LYS A 201 -2.90 13.74 -1.51
N ASP A 202 -3.57 14.80 -1.98
CA ASP A 202 -3.15 15.82 -2.98
C ASP A 202 -2.63 15.32 -4.34
N ILE A 203 -2.78 14.03 -4.65
CA ILE A 203 -2.31 13.51 -5.95
C ILE A 203 -3.36 13.68 -7.04
N PHE A 204 -4.58 13.23 -6.78
CA PHE A 204 -5.63 13.26 -7.79
C PHE A 204 -6.38 14.56 -7.65
N ASP A 205 -6.66 15.21 -8.77
CA ASP A 205 -7.72 16.20 -8.78
C ASP A 205 -9.09 15.51 -8.67
N GLU A 206 -10.13 16.31 -8.39
CA GLU A 206 -11.49 15.81 -8.23
C GLU A 206 -11.98 15.05 -9.46
N SER A 207 -11.61 15.50 -10.67
CA SER A 207 -11.97 14.86 -11.94
C SER A 207 -11.37 13.46 -12.06
N SER A 208 -10.10 13.31 -11.72
CA SER A 208 -9.37 12.05 -11.75
C SER A 208 -9.87 11.08 -10.69
N PHE A 209 -10.14 11.60 -9.49
CA PHE A 209 -10.76 10.81 -8.43
C PHE A 209 -12.14 10.30 -8.85
N ASN A 210 -12.98 11.17 -9.44
CA ASN A 210 -14.28 10.78 -9.99
C ASN A 210 -14.12 9.71 -11.07
N SER A 211 -13.16 9.87 -12.00
CA SER A 211 -12.88 8.89 -13.05
C SER A 211 -12.51 7.51 -12.46
N ILE A 212 -11.68 7.47 -11.41
CA ILE A 212 -11.32 6.22 -10.73
C ILE A 212 -12.57 5.60 -10.10
N ILE A 213 -13.29 6.34 -9.27
CA ILE A 213 -14.45 5.82 -8.53
C ILE A 213 -15.57 5.35 -9.47
N LEU A 214 -15.86 6.11 -10.54
CA LEU A 214 -16.86 5.74 -11.54
C LEU A 214 -16.57 4.39 -12.20
N ASN A 215 -15.28 4.03 -12.34
CA ASN A 215 -14.84 2.78 -12.94
C ASN A 215 -14.52 1.68 -11.91
N CYS A 216 -14.90 1.85 -10.64
CA CYS A 216 -14.75 0.84 -9.59
C CYS A 216 -16.13 0.41 -9.04
N PRO A 217 -17.00 -0.24 -9.84
CA PRO A 217 -18.37 -0.56 -9.41
C PRO A 217 -18.45 -1.57 -8.25
N TYR A 218 -17.38 -2.34 -8.02
CA TYR A 218 -17.29 -3.36 -6.97
C TYR A 218 -16.60 -2.86 -5.68
N LEU A 219 -16.44 -1.56 -5.53
CA LEU A 219 -15.68 -0.98 -4.43
C LEU A 219 -16.40 -1.20 -3.08
N GLU A 220 -15.75 -1.94 -2.18
CA GLU A 220 -16.26 -2.31 -0.85
C GLU A 220 -15.48 -1.67 0.29
N ASP A 221 -14.21 -1.31 0.07
CA ASP A 221 -13.33 -0.72 1.08
C ASP A 221 -12.59 0.49 0.50
N ILE A 222 -12.72 1.63 1.17
CA ILE A 222 -12.07 2.88 0.81
C ILE A 222 -11.26 3.39 2.00
N ASP A 223 -9.99 3.70 1.76
CA ASP A 223 -9.09 4.36 2.71
C ASP A 223 -8.53 5.62 2.06
N ILE A 224 -8.97 6.79 2.54
CA ILE A 224 -8.61 8.08 1.96
C ILE A 224 -7.98 8.99 3.02
N VAL A 225 -6.87 9.59 2.63
CA VAL A 225 -6.27 10.72 3.33
C VAL A 225 -6.81 12.01 2.74
N PHE A 226 -7.43 12.87 3.56
CA PHE A 226 -8.08 14.09 3.05
C PHE A 226 -7.09 15.01 2.34
N PRO A 227 -7.40 15.45 1.10
CA PRO A 227 -6.75 16.62 0.52
C PRO A 227 -7.17 17.88 1.29
N GLY A 228 -6.44 18.98 1.11
CA GLY A 228 -6.80 20.26 1.74
C GLY A 228 -8.19 20.81 1.35
N LYS A 229 -8.72 20.38 0.19
CA LYS A 229 -10.08 20.69 -0.30
C LYS A 229 -10.83 19.38 -0.58
N TRP A 230 -11.82 19.06 0.26
CA TRP A 230 -12.51 17.76 0.22
C TRP A 230 -13.92 17.78 -0.38
N GLU A 231 -14.53 18.95 -0.55
CA GLU A 231 -15.97 19.05 -0.84
C GLU A 231 -16.43 18.25 -2.07
N GLY A 232 -15.68 18.24 -3.17
CA GLY A 232 -16.03 17.43 -4.33
C GLY A 232 -15.85 15.92 -4.12
N TYR A 233 -14.84 15.51 -3.35
CA TYR A 233 -14.53 14.11 -3.09
C TYR A 233 -15.62 13.42 -2.25
N ARG A 234 -16.18 14.11 -1.23
CA ARG A 234 -17.33 13.55 -0.46
C ARG A 234 -18.52 13.29 -1.35
N ASP A 235 -18.83 14.19 -2.27
CA ASP A 235 -20.02 14.07 -3.11
C ASP A 235 -19.85 12.90 -4.09
N ILE A 236 -18.65 12.74 -4.66
CA ILE A 236 -18.28 11.58 -5.47
C ILE A 236 -18.48 10.27 -4.69
N ILE A 237 -17.92 10.15 -3.49
CA ILE A 237 -18.04 8.93 -2.68
C ILE A 237 -19.48 8.67 -2.28
N SER A 238 -20.19 9.71 -1.83
CA SER A 238 -21.60 9.63 -1.42
C SER A 238 -22.48 9.15 -2.55
N GLN A 239 -22.24 9.58 -3.79
CA GLN A 239 -23.11 9.24 -4.91
C GLN A 239 -22.75 7.93 -5.61
N ARG A 240 -21.47 7.52 -5.61
CA ARG A 240 -20.98 6.45 -6.50
C ARG A 240 -20.66 5.13 -5.80
N CYS A 241 -20.38 5.14 -4.50
CA CYS A 241 -19.84 3.98 -3.80
C CYS A 241 -20.94 3.09 -3.19
N ALA A 242 -21.97 2.70 -3.95
CA ALA A 242 -23.17 2.02 -3.41
C ALA A 242 -22.90 0.68 -2.67
N ASN A 243 -21.77 0.03 -2.94
CA ASN A 243 -21.38 -1.26 -2.33
C ASN A 243 -20.41 -1.11 -1.14
N LEU A 244 -20.13 0.12 -0.71
CA LEU A 244 -19.11 0.40 0.30
C LEU A 244 -19.48 -0.21 1.65
N LYS A 245 -18.62 -1.09 2.17
CA LYS A 245 -18.75 -1.76 3.47
C LYS A 245 -17.83 -1.15 4.53
N SER A 246 -16.70 -0.59 4.11
CA SER A 246 -15.67 -0.02 4.99
C SER A 246 -15.22 1.33 4.44
N LEU A 247 -15.27 2.36 5.29
CA LEU A 247 -14.77 3.70 4.98
C LEU A 247 -13.74 4.10 6.04
N THR A 248 -12.52 4.38 5.61
CA THR A 248 -11.44 4.92 6.44
C THR A 248 -11.10 6.33 5.96
N LEU A 249 -11.15 7.27 6.89
CA LEU A 249 -10.98 8.69 6.68
C LEU A 249 -9.81 9.16 7.54
N TYR A 250 -8.77 9.71 6.92
CA TYR A 250 -7.59 10.19 7.64
C TYR A 250 -7.47 11.71 7.56
N ASN A 251 -7.60 12.38 8.71
CA ASN A 251 -7.37 13.80 8.84
C ASN A 251 -5.87 14.10 9.04
N PHE A 252 -5.27 14.82 8.10
CA PHE A 252 -3.86 15.20 8.21
C PHE A 252 -3.75 16.54 8.94
N ILE A 253 -3.34 16.51 10.22
CA ILE A 253 -3.24 17.67 11.10
C ILE A 253 -1.99 18.48 10.74
N GLU A 254 -2.00 19.16 9.59
CA GLU A 254 -1.07 20.24 9.28
C GLU A 254 -1.86 21.55 9.09
N ASN A 255 -2.25 22.10 10.24
CA ASN A 255 -2.24 23.53 10.57
C ASN A 255 -3.33 24.57 10.20
N VAL A 256 -4.37 24.40 9.36
CA VAL A 256 -5.25 25.60 9.13
C VAL A 256 -6.76 25.43 8.93
N CYS A 257 -7.33 24.33 8.44
CA CYS A 257 -8.79 24.28 8.17
C CYS A 257 -9.57 23.30 9.05
N HIS A 258 -9.51 23.45 10.38
CA HIS A 258 -10.20 22.54 11.30
C HIS A 258 -11.73 22.49 11.11
N ILE A 259 -12.36 23.58 10.67
CA ILE A 259 -13.84 23.73 10.74
C ILE A 259 -14.57 22.89 9.69
N GLU A 260 -14.07 22.83 8.44
CA GLU A 260 -14.76 22.12 7.35
C GLU A 260 -14.75 20.59 7.53
N TYR A 261 -13.72 20.04 8.18
CA TYR A 261 -13.61 18.59 8.42
C TYR A 261 -14.36 18.13 9.66
N THR A 262 -14.67 19.03 10.60
CA THR A 262 -15.23 18.64 11.89
C THR A 262 -16.68 18.23 11.88
N SER A 263 -17.49 18.50 10.85
CA SER A 263 -18.93 18.15 10.97
C SER A 263 -19.29 16.78 10.37
N LEU A 264 -18.44 16.22 9.50
CA LEU A 264 -18.72 15.02 8.68
C LEU A 264 -20.19 14.99 8.18
N GLU A 265 -20.77 16.17 7.90
CA GLU A 265 -22.19 16.35 7.58
C GLU A 265 -22.60 15.61 6.32
N PHE A 266 -21.66 15.29 5.44
CA PHE A 266 -21.97 14.49 4.26
C PHE A 266 -22.55 13.12 4.62
N LEU A 267 -22.21 12.57 5.80
CA LEU A 267 -22.77 11.32 6.28
C LEU A 267 -24.26 11.44 6.62
N SER A 268 -24.77 12.64 6.95
CA SER A 268 -26.20 12.86 7.18
C SER A 268 -27.02 12.93 5.88
N ARG A 269 -26.35 13.13 4.74
CA ARG A 269 -26.99 13.15 3.43
C ARG A 269 -27.41 11.74 3.02
N ASN A 270 -28.18 11.67 1.94
CA ASN A 270 -28.58 10.40 1.34
C ASN A 270 -27.40 9.74 0.60
N CYS A 271 -26.43 9.20 1.35
CA CYS A 271 -25.30 8.46 0.79
C CYS A 271 -25.77 7.13 0.19
N SER A 272 -25.23 6.78 -0.98
CA SER A 272 -25.52 5.53 -1.68
C SER A 272 -25.14 4.27 -0.88
N PHE A 273 -24.13 4.36 -0.01
CA PHE A 273 -23.66 3.26 0.84
C PHE A 273 -24.30 3.19 2.22
N LYS A 274 -25.32 4.01 2.48
CA LYS A 274 -25.98 4.10 3.79
C LYS A 274 -26.44 2.74 4.33
N ASN A 275 -26.92 1.87 3.44
CA ASN A 275 -27.37 0.52 3.77
C ASN A 275 -26.29 -0.55 3.65
N THR A 276 -25.07 -0.24 3.20
CA THR A 276 -24.00 -1.24 3.03
C THR A 276 -22.84 -1.03 3.99
N LEU A 277 -22.66 0.19 4.51
CA LEU A 277 -21.55 0.54 5.38
C LEU A 277 -21.67 -0.23 6.71
N THR A 278 -20.64 -1.01 7.01
CA THR A 278 -20.53 -1.81 8.25
C THR A 278 -19.46 -1.28 9.19
N LYS A 279 -18.48 -0.55 8.66
CA LYS A 279 -17.32 -0.06 9.41
C LYS A 279 -16.96 1.35 8.96
N LEU A 280 -16.84 2.25 9.94
CA LEU A 280 -16.29 3.59 9.76
C LEU A 280 -15.01 3.70 10.60
N THR A 281 -13.91 4.13 10.00
CA THR A 281 -12.65 4.41 10.71
C THR A 281 -12.29 5.87 10.50
N LEU A 282 -12.13 6.59 11.59
CA LEU A 282 -11.71 7.98 11.60
C LEU A 282 -10.32 8.08 12.23
N GLU A 283 -9.31 8.34 11.41
CA GLU A 283 -7.94 8.57 11.86
C GLU A 283 -7.69 10.07 12.04
N ASN A 284 -7.20 10.48 13.21
CA ASN A 284 -6.92 11.87 13.61
C ASN A 284 -8.14 12.81 13.60
N PHE A 285 -9.33 12.26 13.80
CA PHE A 285 -10.52 13.07 14.02
C PHE A 285 -10.71 13.36 15.51
N PRO A 286 -11.13 14.58 15.88
CA PRO A 286 -11.65 14.79 17.21
C PRO A 286 -12.93 13.97 17.38
N PHE A 287 -13.16 13.43 18.58
CA PHE A 287 -14.31 12.56 18.82
C PHE A 287 -15.66 13.28 18.59
N GLY A 288 -15.71 14.59 18.85
CA GLY A 288 -16.86 15.44 18.54
C GLY A 288 -17.08 15.72 17.05
N ALA A 289 -16.25 15.17 16.15
CA ALA A 289 -16.39 15.42 14.72
C ALA A 289 -17.59 14.71 14.07
N ILE A 290 -18.18 13.73 14.76
CA ILE A 290 -19.39 13.08 14.30
C ILE A 290 -20.53 13.43 15.24
N ASN A 291 -21.59 13.98 14.67
CA ASN A 291 -22.91 13.94 15.30
C ASN A 291 -23.51 12.54 15.13
N SER A 292 -23.75 11.84 16.24
CA SER A 292 -24.30 10.48 16.22
C SER A 292 -25.67 10.39 15.55
N VAL A 293 -26.44 11.49 15.52
CA VAL A 293 -27.72 11.60 14.79
C VAL A 293 -27.51 11.34 13.29
N HIS A 294 -26.39 11.78 12.71
CA HIS A 294 -26.08 11.57 11.29
C HIS A 294 -25.88 10.08 10.95
N LEU A 295 -25.61 9.23 11.94
CA LEU A 295 -25.35 7.81 11.76
C LEU A 295 -26.54 6.91 12.11
N GLN A 296 -27.62 7.44 12.68
CA GLN A 296 -28.79 6.66 13.10
C GLN A 296 -29.42 5.88 11.94
N ASP A 297 -29.33 6.44 10.74
CA ASP A 297 -29.94 5.81 9.57
C ASP A 297 -29.03 4.76 8.89
N TYR A 298 -27.82 4.50 9.40
CA TYR A 298 -26.90 3.48 8.88
C TYR A 298 -27.17 2.14 9.55
N SER A 299 -28.27 1.49 9.15
CA SER A 299 -28.79 0.26 9.77
C SER A 299 -27.80 -0.90 9.87
N ASN A 300 -26.77 -0.93 9.01
CA ASN A 300 -25.75 -1.99 8.98
C ASN A 300 -24.42 -1.61 9.64
N LEU A 301 -24.28 -0.39 10.18
CA LEU A 301 -23.06 0.08 10.80
C LEU A 301 -22.82 -0.63 12.14
N LYS A 302 -21.75 -1.43 12.21
CA LYS A 302 -21.40 -2.25 13.39
C LYS A 302 -20.27 -1.66 14.21
N ALA A 303 -19.41 -0.87 13.59
CA ALA A 303 -18.21 -0.36 14.22
C ALA A 303 -17.85 1.04 13.75
N ILE A 304 -17.54 1.91 14.71
CA ILE A 304 -16.91 3.21 14.50
C ILE A 304 -15.59 3.20 15.26
N LYS A 305 -14.48 3.28 14.54
CA LYS A 305 -13.14 3.27 15.11
C LYS A 305 -12.55 4.66 15.06
N PHE A 306 -12.13 5.19 16.20
CA PHE A 306 -11.32 6.40 16.28
C PHE A 306 -9.88 6.03 16.55
N GLN A 307 -8.95 6.53 15.75
CA GLN A 307 -7.52 6.30 15.92
C GLN A 307 -6.81 7.65 15.92
N SER A 308 -6.17 8.02 17.02
CA SER A 308 -5.38 9.26 17.10
C SER A 308 -3.90 8.90 17.19
N TYR A 309 -3.06 9.64 16.47
CA TYR A 309 -1.60 9.51 16.59
C TYR A 309 -1.01 10.54 17.59
N HIS A 310 -1.81 11.45 18.14
CA HIS A 310 -1.34 12.51 19.02
C HIS A 310 -1.74 12.25 20.48
N ILE A 311 -0.73 12.18 21.35
CA ILE A 311 -0.85 11.90 22.80
C ILE A 311 -1.76 12.92 23.50
N ASP A 312 -1.76 14.17 23.06
CA ASP A 312 -2.57 15.23 23.67
C ASP A 312 -4.09 14.99 23.54
N TYR A 313 -4.51 14.14 22.60
CA TYR A 313 -5.93 13.76 22.47
C TYR A 313 -6.38 12.73 23.51
N GLU A 314 -5.47 11.97 24.14
CA GLU A 314 -5.86 10.94 25.10
C GLU A 314 -6.58 11.53 26.32
N LYS A 315 -6.15 12.69 26.80
CA LYS A 315 -6.81 13.37 27.93
C LYS A 315 -8.25 13.77 27.60
N ASN A 316 -8.49 14.22 26.37
CA ASN A 316 -9.84 14.58 25.92
C ASN A 316 -10.72 13.34 25.68
N ILE A 317 -10.13 12.19 25.31
CA ILE A 317 -10.91 10.98 25.06
C ILE A 317 -11.61 10.51 26.33
N ASP A 318 -10.95 10.49 27.49
CA ASP A 318 -11.59 10.03 28.73
C ASP A 318 -12.72 10.98 29.18
N GLU A 319 -12.54 12.29 29.06
CA GLU A 319 -13.60 13.28 29.34
C GLU A 319 -14.79 13.14 28.39
N VAL A 320 -14.52 12.98 27.09
CA VAL A 320 -15.58 12.85 26.09
C VAL A 320 -16.26 11.48 26.18
N LEU A 321 -15.54 10.41 26.51
CA LEU A 321 -16.11 9.10 26.80
C LEU A 321 -16.94 9.11 28.08
N SER A 322 -16.70 10.04 29.00
CA SER A 322 -17.54 10.22 30.20
C SER A 322 -18.88 10.90 29.86
N ASN A 323 -18.96 11.61 28.73
CA ASN A 323 -20.20 12.20 28.24
C ASN A 323 -21.03 11.14 27.48
N ASN A 324 -21.95 10.48 28.18
CA ASN A 324 -22.83 9.46 27.59
C ASN A 324 -23.87 10.05 26.62
N ASP A 325 -24.15 11.35 26.70
CA ASP A 325 -25.19 11.99 25.90
C ASP A 325 -24.84 12.02 24.40
N LEU A 326 -23.55 11.96 24.06
CA LEU A 326 -23.10 12.01 22.67
C LEU A 326 -23.37 10.70 21.89
N TRP A 327 -23.43 9.56 22.59
CA TRP A 327 -23.52 8.23 21.96
C TRP A 327 -24.36 7.25 22.79
N PRO A 328 -25.67 7.49 22.92
CA PRO A 328 -26.53 6.72 23.83
C PRO A 328 -26.62 5.22 23.48
N ASN A 329 -26.35 4.83 22.23
CA ASN A 329 -26.52 3.45 21.73
C ASN A 329 -25.19 2.71 21.43
N CYS A 330 -24.05 3.24 21.85
CA CYS A 330 -22.74 2.65 21.53
C CYS A 330 -22.11 1.97 22.76
N LEU A 331 -21.64 0.72 22.61
CA LEU A 331 -20.70 0.13 23.55
C LEU A 331 -19.31 0.72 23.31
N LYS A 332 -18.82 1.42 24.32
CA LYS A 332 -17.45 1.92 24.37
C LYS A 332 -16.53 0.76 24.74
N ILE A 333 -15.64 0.34 23.83
CA ILE A 333 -14.63 -0.68 24.10
C ILE A 333 -13.26 0.01 24.09
N PRO A 334 -12.69 0.35 25.27
CA PRO A 334 -11.34 0.89 25.33
C PRO A 334 -10.36 -0.21 24.91
N ILE A 335 -9.55 0.04 23.89
CA ILE A 335 -8.47 -0.86 23.48
C ILE A 335 -7.14 -0.21 23.82
N ARG A 336 -6.59 -0.55 24.99
CA ARG A 336 -5.22 -0.18 25.35
C ARG A 336 -4.23 -1.12 24.66
N GLU A 337 -3.83 -0.78 23.44
CA GLU A 337 -2.72 -1.45 22.73
C GLU A 337 -1.49 -0.54 22.68
N ASN A 338 -0.40 -0.96 23.35
CA ASN A 338 0.95 -0.35 23.31
C ASN A 338 1.05 1.15 23.66
N LYS A 339 2.01 1.49 24.53
CA LYS A 339 2.24 2.83 25.13
C LYS A 339 2.49 4.00 24.15
N MET A 340 2.44 3.79 22.83
CA MET A 340 2.71 4.83 21.82
C MET A 340 1.47 5.28 21.04
N TYR A 341 0.34 4.55 21.06
CA TYR A 341 -0.83 4.90 20.23
C TYR A 341 -2.15 4.64 20.95
N GLY A 342 -2.91 5.69 21.24
CA GLY A 342 -4.28 5.59 21.72
C GLY A 342 -5.23 5.13 20.61
N LYS A 343 -5.92 4.00 20.81
CA LYS A 343 -7.02 3.55 19.95
C LYS A 343 -8.31 3.44 20.76
N THR A 344 -9.38 4.03 20.25
CA THR A 344 -10.71 3.90 20.85
C THR A 344 -11.67 3.27 19.85
N PHE A 345 -12.33 2.20 20.28
CA PHE A 345 -13.35 1.54 19.48
C PHE A 345 -14.71 1.82 20.08
N LEU A 346 -15.62 2.34 19.26
CA LEU A 346 -17.03 2.31 19.55
C LEU A 346 -17.62 1.14 18.76
N LYS A 347 -18.16 0.17 19.48
CA LYS A 347 -18.99 -0.88 18.89
C LYS A 347 -20.42 -0.38 18.93
N TYR A 348 -21.03 -0.21 17.76
CA TYR A 348 -22.45 0.08 17.66
C TYR A 348 -23.21 -1.22 18.02
N ILE A 349 -24.17 -1.17 18.95
CA ILE A 349 -25.03 -2.33 19.26
C ILE A 349 -26.16 -2.37 18.25
#